data_AF-A0A951HMF4-F1
#
_entry.id   AF-A0A951HMF4-F1
#
_cell.length_a   1.000
_cell.length_b   1.000
_cell.length_c   1.000
_cell.angle_alpha   90.00
_cell.angle_beta   90.00
_cell.angle_gamma   90.00
#
_symmetry.space_group_name_H-M   'P 1'
#
loop_
_entity.id
_entity.type
_entity.pdbx_description
1 polymer ?
#
loop_
_entity_poly.entity_id
_entity_poly.type
_entity_poly.pdbx_seq_one_letter_code
_entity_poly.pdbx_strand_id
1 'polypeptide(L)'
;VQRGLPVMQMIRWFEELGGGDWRISQKLRDKVRFEVRSLIEPPPHPARFDVILCRNVLLYFTAEMRRLAFGRLAEAIAPDGSLMLGAGETVIGQTNRFVSDPDCRGLYRAAEPEAEAGLARARHG
;
A
#
# COMPACT_ATOMS: atom_id res chain seq x y z
N VAL A 1 -19.02 2.17 -16.51
CA VAL A 1 -18.71 2.45 -15.08
C VAL A 1 -19.31 1.41 -14.10
N GLN A 2 -20.29 0.58 -14.49
CA GLN A 2 -21.02 -0.29 -13.53
C GLN A 2 -20.31 -1.58 -13.08
N ARG A 3 -19.14 -1.95 -13.64
CA ARG A 3 -18.43 -3.15 -13.18
C ARG A 3 -17.73 -2.87 -11.86
N GLY A 4 -18.18 -3.52 -10.78
CA GLY A 4 -17.61 -3.34 -9.44
C GLY A 4 -18.12 -2.13 -8.66
N LEU A 5 -19.11 -1.40 -9.18
CA LEU A 5 -19.71 -0.23 -8.51
C LEU A 5 -21.24 -0.32 -8.55
N PRO A 6 -21.92 -0.47 -7.40
CA PRO A 6 -23.38 -0.44 -7.34
C PRO A 6 -23.93 0.90 -7.86
N VAL A 7 -25.07 0.86 -8.56
CA VAL A 7 -25.67 2.05 -9.21
C VAL A 7 -25.88 3.22 -8.23
N MET A 8 -26.25 2.94 -6.99
CA MET A 8 -26.46 3.96 -5.95
C MET A 8 -25.16 4.66 -5.55
N GLN A 9 -24.00 3.97 -5.61
CA GLN A 9 -22.70 4.59 -5.38
C GLN A 9 -22.28 5.44 -6.57
N MET A 10 -22.60 5.00 -7.80
CA MET A 10 -22.36 5.78 -9.01
C MET A 10 -23.10 7.11 -8.97
N ILE A 11 -24.42 7.11 -8.69
CA ILE A 11 -25.24 8.32 -8.57
C ILE A 11 -24.76 9.24 -7.44
N ARG A 12 -24.29 8.66 -6.31
CA ARG A 12 -23.83 9.43 -5.15
C ARG A 12 -22.49 10.13 -5.37
N TRP A 13 -21.56 9.48 -6.07
CA TRP A 13 -20.16 9.91 -6.11
C TRP A 13 -19.68 10.37 -7.47
N PHE A 14 -20.54 10.35 -8.49
CA PHE A 14 -20.21 10.78 -9.84
C PHE A 14 -21.27 11.75 -10.39
N GLU A 15 -20.80 12.66 -11.23
CA GLU A 15 -21.56 13.62 -12.02
C GLU A 15 -21.60 13.13 -13.46
N GLU A 16 -22.78 13.01 -14.06
CA GLU A 16 -22.92 12.69 -15.50
C GLU A 16 -22.62 13.94 -16.34
N LEU A 17 -21.73 13.80 -17.32
CA LEU A 17 -21.33 14.89 -18.21
C LEU A 17 -22.09 14.90 -19.55
N GLY A 18 -22.98 13.92 -19.76
CA GLY A 18 -23.59 13.62 -21.05
C GLY A 18 -22.71 12.68 -21.89
N GLY A 19 -23.29 12.08 -22.93
CA GLY A 19 -22.57 11.18 -23.84
C GLY A 19 -22.08 9.87 -23.23
N GLY A 20 -22.54 9.51 -22.03
CA GLY A 20 -22.06 8.34 -21.27
C GLY A 20 -20.81 8.59 -20.44
N ASP A 21 -20.31 9.84 -20.41
CA ASP A 21 -19.15 10.23 -19.62
C ASP A 21 -19.55 10.58 -18.18
N TRP A 22 -18.69 10.21 -17.25
CA TRP A 22 -18.87 10.42 -15.82
C TRP A 22 -17.63 11.06 -15.22
N ARG A 23 -17.85 11.98 -14.29
CA ARG A 23 -16.79 12.61 -13.51
C ARG A 23 -16.98 12.30 -12.04
N ILE A 24 -15.93 11.89 -11.35
CA ILE A 24 -15.98 11.72 -9.88
C ILE A 24 -16.33 13.06 -9.22
N SER A 25 -17.24 13.10 -8.25
CA SER A 25 -17.74 14.35 -7.65
C SER A 25 -16.64 15.24 -7.06
N GLN A 26 -16.83 16.56 -7.07
CA GLN A 26 -15.87 17.50 -6.46
C GLN A 26 -15.57 17.15 -5.00
N LYS A 27 -16.61 16.79 -4.22
CA LYS A 27 -16.49 16.39 -2.81
C LYS A 27 -15.48 15.25 -2.57
N LEU A 28 -15.36 14.32 -3.52
CA LEU A 28 -14.39 13.22 -3.42
C LEU A 28 -13.02 13.64 -3.95
N ARG A 29 -12.95 14.47 -5.00
CA ARG A 29 -11.68 15.05 -5.47
C ARG A 29 -10.98 15.85 -4.39
N ASP A 30 -11.72 16.63 -3.60
CA ASP A 30 -11.16 17.45 -2.50
C ASP A 30 -10.51 16.61 -1.38
N LYS A 31 -10.78 15.30 -1.34
CA LYS A 31 -10.20 14.36 -0.38
C LYS A 31 -8.98 13.62 -0.92
N VAL A 32 -8.63 13.82 -2.18
CA VAL A 32 -7.58 13.07 -2.87
C VAL A 32 -6.51 14.02 -3.39
N ARG A 33 -5.28 13.80 -2.95
CA ARG A 33 -4.10 14.49 -3.48
C ARG A 33 -3.31 13.54 -4.37
N PHE A 34 -3.06 13.95 -5.61
CA PHE A 34 -2.20 13.23 -6.54
C PHE A 34 -0.80 13.82 -6.52
N GLU A 35 0.21 12.96 -6.43
CA GLU A 35 1.62 13.33 -6.46
C GLU A 35 2.37 12.35 -7.35
N VAL A 36 3.33 12.86 -8.13
CA VAL A 36 4.28 12.03 -8.86
C VAL A 36 5.45 11.74 -7.94
N ARG A 37 5.64 10.46 -7.58
CA ARG A 37 6.77 10.01 -6.78
C ARG A 37 7.21 8.60 -7.16
N SER A 38 8.49 8.34 -6.97
CA SER A 38 9.04 6.99 -7.06
C SER A 38 8.90 6.26 -5.72
N LEU A 39 8.54 4.97 -5.76
CA LEU A 39 8.36 4.16 -4.54
C LEU A 39 9.69 3.83 -3.84
N ILE A 40 10.83 3.97 -4.56
CA ILE A 40 12.16 3.70 -4.03
C ILE A 40 12.85 4.96 -3.45
N GLU A 41 12.27 6.12 -3.68
CA GLU A 41 12.69 7.39 -3.07
C GLU A 41 12.18 7.50 -1.62
N PRO A 42 12.81 8.35 -0.78
CA PRO A 42 12.34 8.60 0.57
C PRO A 42 10.86 9.05 0.59
N PRO A 43 10.04 8.56 1.55
CA PRO A 43 8.67 9.03 1.69
C PRO A 43 8.62 10.51 2.11
N PRO A 44 7.47 11.20 1.94
CA PRO A 44 7.32 12.59 2.36
C PRO A 44 7.55 12.70 3.87
N HIS A 45 8.03 13.84 4.35
CA HIS A 45 8.18 14.07 5.79
C HIS A 45 7.15 15.09 6.29
N PRO A 46 6.42 14.81 7.39
CA PRO A 46 6.32 13.51 8.07
C PRO A 46 5.35 12.55 7.33
N ALA A 47 5.79 11.32 7.04
CA ALA A 47 4.91 10.26 6.56
C ALA A 47 4.49 9.38 7.75
N ARG A 48 3.19 9.30 7.98
CA ARG A 48 2.53 8.41 8.92
C ARG A 48 1.18 8.04 8.32
N PHE A 49 1.19 7.08 7.40
CA PHE A 49 -0.04 6.59 6.78
C PHE A 49 -0.63 5.46 7.63
N ASP A 50 -1.90 5.60 8.02
CA ASP A 50 -2.64 4.54 8.73
C ASP A 50 -2.86 3.32 7.82
N VAL A 51 -3.04 3.55 6.52
CA VAL A 51 -3.18 2.49 5.52
C VAL A 51 -2.38 2.84 4.28
N ILE A 52 -1.60 1.88 3.79
CA ILE A 52 -0.93 1.96 2.48
C ILE A 52 -1.47 0.85 1.58
N LEU A 53 -1.98 1.23 0.40
CA LEU A 53 -2.35 0.31 -0.67
C LEU A 53 -1.24 0.31 -1.72
N CYS A 54 -0.44 -0.75 -1.78
CA CYS A 54 0.62 -0.92 -2.77
C CYS A 54 0.36 -2.18 -3.57
N ARG A 55 -0.60 -2.10 -4.50
CA ARG A 55 -1.09 -3.27 -5.24
C ARG A 55 -0.70 -3.25 -6.70
N ASN A 56 -0.28 -4.41 -7.19
CA ASN A 56 0.02 -4.68 -8.59
C ASN A 56 1.16 -3.80 -9.13
N VAL A 57 2.18 -3.52 -8.30
CA VAL A 57 3.31 -2.65 -8.65
C VAL A 57 4.65 -3.34 -8.36
N LEU A 58 4.77 -4.02 -7.23
CA LEU A 58 6.04 -4.60 -6.78
C LEU A 58 6.49 -5.77 -7.67
N LEU A 59 5.54 -6.46 -8.33
CA LEU A 59 5.85 -7.54 -9.28
C LEU A 59 6.69 -7.10 -10.48
N TYR A 60 6.76 -5.80 -10.79
CA TYR A 60 7.57 -5.26 -11.87
C TYR A 60 9.00 -4.89 -11.45
N PHE A 61 9.29 -4.90 -10.14
CA PHE A 61 10.60 -4.49 -9.61
C PHE A 61 11.56 -5.68 -9.58
N THR A 62 12.87 -5.40 -9.71
CA THR A 62 13.91 -6.38 -9.38
C THR A 62 13.87 -6.72 -7.88
N ALA A 63 14.52 -7.79 -7.46
CA ALA A 63 14.59 -8.16 -6.04
C ALA A 63 15.17 -7.03 -5.16
N GLU A 64 16.20 -6.35 -5.67
CA GLU A 64 16.81 -5.20 -4.99
C GLU A 64 15.85 -4.02 -4.86
N MET A 65 15.18 -3.65 -5.95
CA MET A 65 14.20 -2.56 -5.95
C MET A 65 12.99 -2.87 -5.05
N ARG A 66 12.52 -4.13 -5.01
CA ARG A 66 11.46 -4.55 -4.07
C ARG A 66 11.91 -4.39 -2.62
N ARG A 67 13.12 -4.83 -2.28
CA ARG A 67 13.66 -4.69 -0.92
C ARG A 67 13.73 -3.22 -0.50
N LEU A 68 14.19 -2.35 -1.41
CA LEU A 68 14.25 -0.91 -1.17
C LEU A 68 12.84 -0.32 -0.99
N ALA A 69 11.90 -0.66 -1.88
CA ALA A 69 10.51 -0.22 -1.79
C ALA A 69 9.85 -0.64 -0.47
N PHE A 70 10.06 -1.87 0.00
CA PHE A 70 9.56 -2.29 1.32
C PHE A 70 10.19 -1.50 2.47
N GLY A 71 11.46 -1.12 2.36
CA GLY A 71 12.09 -0.19 3.32
C GLY A 71 11.37 1.16 3.36
N ARG A 72 11.09 1.76 2.19
CA ARG A 72 10.37 3.05 2.08
C ARG A 72 8.94 2.98 2.59
N LEU A 73 8.24 1.88 2.30
CA LEU A 73 6.90 1.62 2.82
C LEU A 73 6.90 1.54 4.35
N ALA A 74 7.89 0.85 4.93
CA ALA A 74 8.03 0.74 6.39
C ALA A 74 8.40 2.08 7.06
N GLU A 75 9.17 2.95 6.38
CA GLU A 75 9.45 4.31 6.85
C GLU A 75 8.20 5.22 6.83
N ALA A 76 7.26 4.96 5.91
CA ALA A 76 6.11 5.81 5.65
C ALA A 76 4.85 5.45 6.47
N ILE A 77 4.74 4.19 6.90
CA ILE A 77 3.57 3.67 7.58
C ILE A 77 3.56 4.09 9.06
N ALA A 78 2.38 4.32 9.62
CA ALA A 78 2.22 4.47 11.07
C ALA A 78 2.60 3.15 11.79
N PRO A 79 3.06 3.21 13.06
CA PRO A 79 3.42 2.00 13.81
C PRO A 79 2.31 0.94 13.89
N ASP A 80 1.06 1.38 13.98
CA ASP A 80 -0.17 0.57 14.00
C ASP A 80 -0.86 0.50 12.63
N GLY A 81 -0.20 0.98 11.57
CA GLY A 81 -0.75 1.04 10.23
C GLY A 81 -0.73 -0.31 9.49
N SER A 82 -1.57 -0.39 8.45
CA SER A 82 -1.73 -1.60 7.62
C SER A 82 -1.27 -1.40 6.17
N LEU A 83 -0.53 -2.38 5.65
CA LEU A 83 -0.15 -2.48 4.25
C LEU A 83 -1.02 -3.53 3.55
N MET A 84 -1.61 -3.19 2.41
CA MET A 84 -2.28 -4.15 1.52
C MET A 84 -1.51 -4.27 0.20
N LEU A 85 -1.18 -5.51 -0.17
CA LEU A 85 -0.58 -5.86 -1.46
C LEU A 85 -1.61 -6.44 -2.44
N GLY A 86 -1.27 -6.46 -3.73
CA GLY A 86 -2.10 -7.05 -4.77
C GLY A 86 -2.16 -8.56 -4.70
N ALA A 87 -3.15 -9.14 -5.38
CA ALA A 87 -3.23 -10.58 -5.55
C ALA A 87 -1.98 -11.10 -6.28
N GLY A 88 -1.26 -12.04 -5.66
CA GLY A 88 0.01 -12.58 -6.17
C GLY A 88 1.27 -11.87 -5.67
N GLU A 89 1.14 -10.79 -4.90
CA GLU A 89 2.26 -10.12 -4.23
C GLU A 89 2.35 -10.57 -2.76
N THR A 90 3.57 -10.71 -2.23
CA THR A 90 3.80 -11.20 -0.87
C THR A 90 5.03 -10.57 -0.22
N VAL A 91 5.04 -10.51 1.10
CA VAL A 91 6.22 -10.13 1.90
C VAL A 91 7.15 -11.33 2.15
N ILE A 92 6.62 -12.56 2.06
CA ILE A 92 7.34 -13.79 2.39
C ILE A 92 8.53 -13.96 1.44
N GLY A 93 9.73 -14.06 2.02
CA GLY A 93 10.97 -14.16 1.27
C GLY A 93 11.38 -12.88 0.54
N GLN A 94 10.65 -11.76 0.71
CA GLN A 94 10.98 -10.46 0.09
C GLN A 94 11.46 -9.44 1.12
N THR A 95 10.90 -9.46 2.33
CA THR A 95 11.26 -8.53 3.41
C THR A 95 10.92 -9.12 4.78
N ASN A 96 11.61 -8.65 5.82
CA ASN A 96 11.27 -8.89 7.23
C ASN A 96 10.65 -7.65 7.91
N ARG A 97 10.47 -6.55 7.17
CA ARG A 97 9.90 -5.29 7.69
C ARG A 97 8.37 -5.33 7.83
N PHE A 98 7.74 -6.31 7.21
CA PHE A 98 6.30 -6.53 7.27
C PHE A 98 6.01 -8.00 7.52
N VAL A 99 4.99 -8.26 8.32
CA VAL A 99 4.47 -9.61 8.61
C VAL A 99 2.98 -9.65 8.35
N SER A 100 2.44 -10.83 8.02
CA SER A 100 1.00 -10.98 7.84
C SER A 100 0.25 -10.60 9.11
N ASP A 101 -0.85 -9.87 8.93
CA ASP A 101 -1.75 -9.56 10.03
C ASP A 101 -2.53 -10.82 10.44
N PRO A 102 -2.52 -11.20 11.73
CA PRO A 102 -3.19 -12.41 12.20
C PRO A 102 -4.72 -12.30 12.18
N ASP A 103 -5.25 -11.08 12.32
CA ASP A 103 -6.68 -10.82 12.47
C ASP A 103 -7.31 -10.41 11.13
N CYS A 104 -6.53 -9.76 10.26
CA CYS A 104 -7.00 -9.22 8.99
C CYS A 104 -6.31 -9.90 7.80
N ARG A 105 -6.95 -10.97 7.28
CA ARG A 105 -6.45 -11.67 6.08
C ARG A 105 -6.25 -10.70 4.90
N GLY A 106 -5.05 -10.73 4.33
CA GLY A 106 -4.68 -9.90 3.18
C GLY A 106 -4.06 -8.55 3.55
N LEU A 107 -3.97 -8.24 4.85
CA LEU A 107 -3.19 -7.13 5.37
C LEU A 107 -1.85 -7.61 5.94
N TYR A 108 -0.90 -6.69 5.97
CA TYR A 108 0.39 -6.84 6.61
C TYR A 108 0.59 -5.68 7.57
N ARG A 109 1.23 -5.95 8.71
CA ARG A 109 1.62 -4.93 9.70
C ARG A 109 3.13 -4.76 9.71
N ALA A 110 3.61 -3.60 10.13
CA ALA A 110 5.03 -3.38 10.35
C ALA A 110 5.56 -4.44 11.36
N ALA A 111 6.73 -5.01 11.06
CA ALA A 111 7.37 -5.93 11.98
C ALA A 111 7.91 -5.16 13.19
N GLU A 112 7.76 -5.74 14.38
CA GLU A 112 8.36 -5.15 15.57
C GLU A 112 9.90 -5.18 15.48
N PRO A 113 10.59 -4.16 16.02
CA PRO A 113 12.05 -4.01 15.91
C PRO A 113 12.85 -5.24 16.39
N GLU A 114 12.29 -6.06 17.28
CA GLU A 114 12.97 -7.22 17.87
C GLU A 114 13.17 -8.40 16.89
N ALA A 115 12.41 -8.46 15.80
CA ALA A 115 12.54 -9.54 14.80
C ALA A 115 13.82 -9.46 13.96
N GLU A 116 14.51 -8.30 13.92
CA GLU A 116 15.77 -8.13 13.17
C GLU A 116 16.96 -8.81 13.88
N ALA A 117 16.92 -8.96 15.21
CA ALA A 117 18.03 -9.50 16.01
C ALA A 117 18.13 -11.04 16.02
N GLY A 118 17.01 -11.75 15.88
CA GLY A 118 16.97 -13.22 15.96
C GLY A 118 17.60 -13.92 14.75
N LEU A 119 17.44 -13.36 13.54
CA LEU A 119 17.95 -13.96 12.30
C LEU A 119 19.43 -13.67 12.05
N ALA A 120 19.97 -12.57 12.56
CA ALA A 120 21.42 -12.30 12.50
C ALA A 120 22.22 -13.32 13.33
N ARG A 121 21.66 -13.80 14.45
CA ARG A 121 22.28 -14.83 15.29
C ARG A 121 22.21 -16.24 14.70
N ALA A 122 21.17 -16.55 13.93
CA ALA A 122 20.99 -17.87 13.31
C ALA A 122 21.83 -18.13 12.05
N ARG A 123 22.52 -17.10 11.52
CA ARG A 123 23.38 -17.21 10.32
C ARG A 123 24.89 -17.30 10.64
N HIS A 124 25.25 -17.30 11.91
CA HIS A 124 26.63 -17.40 12.40
C HIS A 124 26.84 -18.56 13.39
N GLY A 125 25.92 -19.54 13.39
CA GLY A 125 26.01 -20.79 14.14
C GLY A 125 26.15 -21.98 13.22
#